data_AF-A0AA39T5S2-F1
#
_entry.id   AF-A0AA39T5S2-F1
#
_cell.length_a   1.000
_cell.length_b   1.000
_cell.length_c   1.000
_cell.angle_alpha   90.00
_cell.angle_beta   90.00
_cell.angle_gamma   90.00
#
_symmetry.space_group_name_H-M   'P 1'
#
loop_
_entity.id
_entity.type
_entity.pdbx_description
1 polymer ?
#
loop_
_entity_poly.entity_id
_entity_poly.type
_entity_poly.pdbx_seq_one_letter_code
_entity_poly.pdbx_strand_id
1 'polypeptide(L)'
;MSGYIHDDVLESLPGKMNQTDINVTGNEEVNDSPIEEVRLTVPITDDPSQPALTFRTWVLGLASCCLLAFVNQFFSYRQNRLSVSSVSAQILVLPMGKLMAATLPTKVVRFPFTNWTFSLNPGPFNLKEHVLITIFASCGASGVYAVSIITIVKAFYHRSLNLVAAMLLAQTTQLLGYGWAGLFRKYLVDSPYMWWPANLVQVSLFRALHEKEKRSKGGVTRLQFFLIVFITSFAYYIMPGQIFASLASLSFVCWIWKDSVLAQQLGSGLHGFGIGSFGLDWSTVAGFLGSPLATPLFAIVNILIGFFLFLYVLVPIAYWTNTYEARKFPIMTSNTYDSTGKIYEISRILNEKTFDLNQAAYNNYSKLYVSVLFAFTYGLSFATLMASISHVALFEGQ
;
A
#
# COMPACT_ATOMS: atom_id res chain seq x y z
N MET A 1 56.40 -5.59 -35.23
CA MET A 1 56.10 -6.74 -36.10
C MET A 1 54.59 -6.88 -36.12
N SER A 2 53.90 -6.18 -37.02
CA SER A 2 53.49 -6.65 -38.37
C SER A 2 52.45 -7.76 -38.27
N GLY A 3 51.21 -7.67 -38.74
CA GLY A 3 50.42 -6.67 -39.48
C GLY A 3 48.94 -7.05 -39.30
N TYR A 4 47.94 -6.67 -40.10
CA TYR A 4 47.77 -5.82 -41.26
C TYR A 4 46.27 -5.42 -41.26
N ILE A 5 45.97 -4.21 -41.74
CA ILE A 5 44.64 -3.61 -41.89
C ILE A 5 43.91 -4.24 -43.09
N HIS A 6 42.58 -4.37 -43.00
CA HIS A 6 41.71 -4.05 -44.14
C HIS A 6 40.45 -3.34 -43.64
N ASP A 7 40.45 -2.02 -43.84
CA ASP A 7 39.25 -1.21 -44.03
C ASP A 7 38.90 -1.26 -45.52
N ASP A 8 37.62 -1.50 -45.80
CA ASP A 8 36.86 -1.25 -47.04
C ASP A 8 35.49 -1.93 -46.77
N VAL A 9 34.30 -1.35 -46.83
CA VAL A 9 33.76 -0.15 -47.47
C VAL A 9 32.45 0.21 -46.73
N LEU A 10 32.25 1.51 -46.49
CA LEU A 10 30.97 2.14 -46.15
C LEU A 10 30.04 2.13 -47.37
N GLU A 11 28.83 1.54 -47.27
CA GLU A 11 27.69 1.98 -48.12
C GLU A 11 26.30 1.64 -47.51
N SER A 12 25.68 2.70 -46.97
CA SER A 12 24.26 3.11 -47.05
C SER A 12 23.04 2.21 -46.66
N LEU A 13 22.40 2.64 -45.54
CA LEU A 13 20.94 2.88 -45.29
C LEU A 13 19.96 1.68 -45.17
N PRO A 14 18.73 1.86 -44.62
CA PRO A 14 18.41 2.04 -43.20
C PRO A 14 17.34 1.03 -42.70
N GLY A 15 17.23 0.82 -41.38
CA GLY A 15 15.97 0.35 -40.78
C GLY A 15 16.07 -0.85 -39.84
N LYS A 16 15.26 -0.73 -38.77
CA LYS A 16 14.89 -1.73 -37.75
C LYS A 16 15.97 -2.09 -36.73
N MET A 17 16.00 -1.30 -35.65
CA MET A 17 16.40 -1.82 -34.33
C MET A 17 15.30 -2.77 -33.84
N ASN A 18 15.36 -4.02 -34.29
CA ASN A 18 14.65 -5.11 -33.64
C ASN A 18 15.57 -5.73 -32.59
N GLN A 19 14.98 -5.98 -31.42
CA GLN A 19 15.35 -7.00 -30.42
C GLN A 19 16.85 -7.26 -30.27
N THR A 20 17.41 -6.79 -29.16
CA THR A 20 18.71 -7.21 -28.66
C THR A 20 18.78 -8.73 -28.53
N ASP A 21 19.35 -9.38 -29.55
CA ASP A 21 19.89 -10.73 -29.49
C ASP A 21 20.96 -10.75 -28.40
N ILE A 22 20.68 -11.48 -27.32
CA ILE A 22 21.65 -11.74 -26.27
C ILE A 22 22.66 -12.73 -26.81
N ASN A 23 23.85 -12.24 -27.15
CA ASN A 23 24.96 -13.05 -27.64
C ASN A 23 25.62 -13.76 -26.45
N VAL A 24 25.23 -15.02 -26.22
CA VAL A 24 25.80 -15.87 -25.16
C VAL A 24 27.21 -16.31 -25.58
N THR A 25 28.22 -15.59 -25.09
CA THR A 25 29.62 -15.99 -25.22
C THR A 25 30.26 -16.18 -23.84
N GLY A 26 30.47 -17.46 -23.48
CA GLY A 26 31.66 -17.95 -22.78
C GLY A 26 32.11 -17.33 -21.45
N ASN A 27 31.26 -17.36 -20.42
CA ASN A 27 31.57 -17.81 -19.04
C ASN A 27 30.33 -17.51 -18.17
N GLU A 28 29.86 -18.52 -17.44
CA GLU A 28 28.55 -18.62 -16.80
C GLU A 28 28.19 -17.46 -15.83
N GLU A 29 27.50 -16.44 -16.33
CA GLU A 29 26.48 -15.72 -15.56
C GLU A 29 25.10 -16.14 -16.08
N VAL A 30 24.46 -17.09 -15.39
CA VAL A 30 23.05 -17.43 -15.62
C VAL A 30 22.22 -16.20 -15.20
N ASN A 31 21.78 -15.42 -16.18
CA ASN A 31 21.15 -14.11 -15.97
C ASN A 31 19.63 -14.27 -15.80
N ASP A 32 19.17 -14.38 -14.54
CA ASP A 32 17.84 -14.93 -14.16
C ASP A 32 16.71 -13.91 -13.85
N SER A 33 16.92 -12.62 -14.10
CA SER A 33 15.85 -11.60 -14.13
C SER A 33 16.42 -10.32 -14.75
N PRO A 34 15.66 -9.57 -15.57
CA PRO A 34 16.13 -8.30 -16.11
C PRO A 34 16.31 -7.23 -15.02
N ILE A 35 15.73 -7.43 -13.83
CA ILE A 35 15.77 -6.48 -12.71
C ILE A 35 16.80 -6.95 -11.67
N GLU A 36 17.82 -6.13 -11.42
CA GLU A 36 18.92 -6.46 -10.51
C GLU A 36 18.43 -6.73 -9.08
N GLU A 37 17.51 -5.91 -8.57
CA GLU A 37 16.96 -6.04 -7.22
C GLU A 37 16.24 -7.38 -7.03
N VAL A 38 15.54 -7.85 -8.06
CA VAL A 38 14.87 -9.17 -8.05
C VAL A 38 15.92 -10.28 -8.02
N ARG A 39 16.94 -10.19 -8.86
CA ARG A 39 18.03 -11.18 -8.94
C ARG A 39 18.80 -11.33 -7.62
N LEU A 40 19.00 -10.25 -6.87
CA LEU A 40 19.68 -10.28 -5.58
C LEU A 40 18.80 -10.83 -4.44
N THR A 41 17.48 -10.67 -4.56
CA THR A 41 16.54 -10.95 -3.45
C THR A 41 15.78 -12.26 -3.60
N VAL A 42 15.53 -12.75 -4.81
CA VAL A 42 14.71 -13.93 -5.09
C VAL A 42 15.60 -15.12 -5.48
N PRO A 43 15.46 -16.30 -4.85
CA PRO A 43 16.16 -17.50 -5.28
C PRO A 43 15.58 -18.05 -6.60
N ILE A 44 16.46 -18.56 -7.45
CA ILE A 44 16.14 -19.14 -8.75
C ILE A 44 15.50 -20.53 -8.62
N THR A 45 15.85 -21.24 -7.55
CA THR A 45 15.47 -22.64 -7.34
C THR A 45 14.17 -22.76 -6.56
N ASP A 46 13.25 -23.60 -7.03
CA ASP A 46 12.08 -24.05 -6.27
C ASP A 46 12.08 -25.58 -6.10
N ASP A 47 11.48 -26.07 -5.01
CA ASP A 47 11.22 -27.48 -4.78
C ASP A 47 9.70 -27.75 -4.87
N PRO A 48 9.22 -28.27 -6.01
CA PRO A 48 7.78 -28.50 -6.25
C PRO A 48 7.15 -29.54 -5.32
N SER A 49 7.96 -30.36 -4.64
CA SER A 49 7.45 -31.45 -3.79
C SER A 49 6.94 -30.97 -2.41
N GLN A 50 7.28 -29.74 -2.02
CA GLN A 50 6.92 -29.21 -0.70
C GLN A 50 5.41 -28.94 -0.57
N PRO A 51 4.76 -29.42 0.52
CA PRO A 51 3.34 -29.22 0.72
C PRO A 51 3.04 -27.75 1.06
N ALA A 52 2.12 -27.12 0.33
CA ALA A 52 1.77 -25.71 0.53
C ALA A 52 0.38 -25.53 1.19
N LEU A 53 -0.64 -26.23 0.68
CA LEU A 53 -2.01 -26.17 1.19
C LEU A 53 -2.25 -27.20 2.30
N THR A 54 -1.71 -26.93 3.49
CA THR A 54 -1.87 -27.80 4.66
C THR A 54 -2.97 -27.29 5.60
N PHE A 55 -3.34 -28.12 6.58
CA PHE A 55 -4.23 -27.70 7.67
C PHE A 55 -3.71 -26.45 8.39
N ARG A 56 -2.40 -26.37 8.62
CA ARG A 56 -1.75 -25.21 9.26
C ARG A 56 -1.94 -23.94 8.44
N THR A 57 -1.77 -24.03 7.12
CA THR A 57 -1.97 -22.91 6.20
C THR A 57 -3.38 -22.32 6.32
N TRP A 58 -4.40 -23.17 6.35
CA TRP A 58 -5.79 -22.73 6.51
C TRP A 58 -6.06 -22.11 7.87
N VAL A 59 -5.67 -22.77 8.96
CA VAL A 59 -5.94 -22.28 10.33
C VAL A 59 -5.20 -20.97 10.60
N LEU A 60 -3.89 -20.92 10.37
CA LEU A 60 -3.08 -19.73 10.63
C LEU A 60 -3.38 -18.62 9.62
N GLY A 61 -3.63 -18.97 8.36
CA GLY A 61 -4.02 -18.01 7.31
C GLY A 61 -5.34 -17.32 7.61
N LEU A 62 -6.41 -18.09 7.87
CA LEU A 62 -7.72 -17.51 8.18
C LEU A 62 -7.69 -16.72 9.49
N ALA A 63 -7.04 -17.23 10.53
CA ALA A 63 -6.89 -16.50 11.79
C ALA A 63 -6.16 -15.17 11.60
N SER A 64 -5.05 -15.17 10.87
CA SER A 64 -4.27 -13.94 10.58
C SER A 64 -5.07 -12.96 9.73
N CYS A 65 -5.82 -13.45 8.74
CA CYS A 65 -6.70 -12.63 7.90
C CYS A 65 -7.79 -11.94 8.72
N CYS A 66 -8.55 -12.70 9.53
CA CYS A 66 -9.60 -12.16 10.38
C CYS A 66 -9.07 -11.16 11.41
N LEU A 67 -7.94 -11.48 12.06
CA LEU A 67 -7.33 -10.61 13.06
C LEU A 67 -6.85 -9.29 12.45
N LEU A 68 -6.12 -9.34 11.33
CA LEU A 68 -5.63 -8.13 10.66
C LEU A 68 -6.77 -7.29 10.09
N ALA A 69 -7.82 -7.92 9.54
CA ALA A 69 -8.99 -7.20 9.07
C ALA A 69 -9.67 -6.43 10.20
N PHE A 70 -9.88 -7.07 11.35
CA PHE A 70 -10.47 -6.43 12.52
C PHE A 70 -9.61 -5.26 13.03
N VAL A 71 -8.32 -5.51 13.27
CA VAL A 71 -7.40 -4.52 13.84
C VAL A 71 -7.22 -3.32 12.91
N ASN A 72 -7.02 -3.55 11.62
CA ASN A 72 -6.87 -2.46 10.65
C ASN A 72 -8.17 -1.69 10.43
N GLN A 73 -9.32 -2.35 10.41
CA GLN A 73 -10.60 -1.65 10.33
C GLN A 73 -10.81 -0.76 11.57
N PHE A 74 -10.48 -1.26 12.76
CA PHE A 74 -10.54 -0.47 13.99
C PHE A 74 -9.61 0.75 13.95
N PHE A 75 -8.35 0.57 13.54
CA PHE A 75 -7.40 1.67 13.43
C PHE A 75 -7.69 2.66 12.31
N SER A 76 -8.47 2.28 11.30
CA SER A 76 -8.83 3.17 10.19
C SER A 76 -9.68 4.37 10.64
N TYR A 77 -10.41 4.25 11.75
CA TYR A 77 -11.24 5.33 12.31
C TYR A 77 -10.46 6.30 13.22
N ARG A 78 -9.17 6.07 13.44
CA ARG A 78 -8.33 6.98 14.23
C ARG A 78 -7.94 8.20 13.39
N GLN A 79 -7.85 9.37 14.04
CA GLN A 79 -7.40 10.61 13.39
C GLN A 79 -5.97 10.48 12.82
N ASN A 80 -5.05 9.90 13.59
CA ASN A 80 -3.77 9.44 13.08
C ASN A 80 -3.90 7.96 12.73
N ARG A 81 -4.09 7.68 11.43
CA ARG A 81 -4.30 6.32 10.93
C ARG A 81 -3.08 5.46 11.26
N LEU A 82 -3.34 4.35 11.95
CA LEU A 82 -2.36 3.28 12.11
C LEU A 82 -2.74 2.12 11.20
N SER A 83 -1.74 1.43 10.67
CA SER A 83 -1.93 0.19 9.92
C SER A 83 -0.93 -0.86 10.37
N VAL A 84 -1.42 -2.08 10.52
CA VAL A 84 -0.62 -3.27 10.81
C VAL A 84 -0.46 -4.04 9.51
N SER A 85 0.78 -4.10 9.02
CA SER A 85 1.11 -4.80 7.78
C SER A 85 1.10 -6.32 7.94
N SER A 86 0.96 -7.04 6.82
CA SER A 86 1.07 -8.51 6.75
C SER A 86 2.45 -9.02 7.21
N VAL A 87 3.48 -8.19 7.18
CA VAL A 87 4.82 -8.50 7.72
C VAL A 87 4.76 -8.87 9.21
N SER A 88 3.84 -8.27 9.97
CA SER A 88 3.63 -8.61 11.38
C SER A 88 3.15 -10.06 11.54
N ALA A 89 2.23 -10.50 10.66
CA ALA A 89 1.78 -11.89 10.64
C ALA A 89 2.92 -12.83 10.18
N GLN A 90 3.73 -12.44 9.20
CA GLN A 90 4.92 -13.19 8.78
C GLN A 90 5.91 -13.44 9.93
N ILE A 91 6.06 -12.51 10.87
CA ILE A 91 6.93 -12.71 12.03
C ILE A 91 6.29 -13.68 13.04
N LEU A 92 5.00 -13.49 13.35
CA LEU A 92 4.28 -14.26 14.37
C LEU A 92 3.95 -15.70 13.95
N VAL A 93 3.70 -15.91 12.66
CA VAL A 93 3.32 -17.22 12.12
C VAL A 93 4.48 -18.19 12.15
N LEU A 94 5.74 -17.74 12.05
CA LEU A 94 6.89 -18.63 12.07
C LEU A 94 6.99 -19.48 13.34
N PRO A 95 7.00 -18.92 14.57
CA PRO A 95 7.02 -19.72 15.79
C PRO A 95 5.75 -20.56 15.95
N MET A 96 4.58 -20.03 15.59
CA MET A 96 3.31 -20.76 15.68
C MET A 96 3.27 -21.96 14.71
N GLY A 97 3.74 -21.79 13.48
CA GLY A 97 3.82 -22.82 12.46
C GLY A 97 4.81 -23.92 12.85
N LYS A 98 5.98 -23.56 13.40
CA LYS A 98 6.93 -24.51 13.96
C LYS A 98 6.35 -25.26 15.17
N LEU A 99 5.63 -24.57 16.05
CA LEU A 99 4.93 -25.19 17.18
C LEU A 99 3.88 -26.20 16.71
N MET A 100 3.03 -25.82 15.75
CA MET A 100 2.04 -26.72 15.17
C MET A 100 2.69 -27.90 14.43
N ALA A 101 3.84 -27.70 13.78
CA ALA A 101 4.59 -28.79 13.16
C ALA A 101 5.21 -29.76 14.18
N ALA A 102 5.54 -29.29 15.39
CA ALA A 102 6.05 -30.13 16.46
C ALA A 102 4.95 -30.87 17.25
N THR A 103 3.76 -30.28 17.36
CA THR A 103 2.69 -30.81 18.23
C THR A 103 1.59 -31.59 17.49
N LEU A 104 1.33 -31.29 16.21
CA LEU A 104 0.24 -31.93 15.48
C LEU A 104 0.59 -33.36 15.04
N PRO A 105 -0.40 -34.28 15.06
CA PRO A 105 -0.18 -35.67 14.68
C PRO A 105 0.09 -35.81 13.18
N THR A 106 1.08 -36.61 12.82
CA THR A 106 1.48 -36.93 11.43
C THR A 106 0.63 -38.03 10.78
N LYS A 107 -0.38 -38.54 11.49
CA LYS A 107 -1.19 -39.67 11.05
C LYS A 107 -1.99 -39.29 9.81
N VAL A 108 -1.81 -40.07 8.74
CA VAL A 108 -2.59 -39.97 7.51
C VAL A 108 -3.95 -40.64 7.72
N VAL A 109 -5.02 -39.85 7.69
CA VAL A 109 -6.40 -40.32 7.73
C VAL A 109 -6.88 -40.48 6.30
N ARG A 110 -7.32 -41.69 5.93
CA ARG A 110 -7.97 -41.95 4.65
C ARG A 110 -9.48 -41.82 4.83
N PHE A 111 -10.12 -41.01 4.00
CA PHE A 111 -11.58 -40.91 4.04
C PHE A 111 -12.19 -42.22 3.50
N PRO A 112 -13.05 -42.90 4.27
CA PRO A 112 -13.72 -44.10 3.78
C PRO A 112 -14.53 -43.74 2.53
N PHE A 113 -14.45 -44.59 1.49
CA PHE A 113 -15.10 -44.43 0.18
C PHE A 113 -14.52 -43.37 -0.78
N THR A 114 -13.37 -42.76 -0.47
CA THR A 114 -12.66 -41.88 -1.43
C THR A 114 -11.16 -42.17 -1.45
N ASN A 115 -10.48 -41.78 -2.53
CA ASN A 115 -9.01 -41.82 -2.61
C ASN A 115 -8.34 -40.65 -1.85
N TRP A 116 -9.11 -39.86 -1.10
CA TRP A 116 -8.59 -38.69 -0.40
C TRP A 116 -7.90 -39.09 0.89
N THR A 117 -6.64 -38.68 0.98
CA THR A 117 -5.81 -38.84 2.17
C THR A 117 -5.55 -37.46 2.77
N PHE A 118 -5.77 -37.33 4.07
CA PHE A 118 -5.61 -36.08 4.80
C PHE A 118 -4.65 -36.29 5.97
N SER A 119 -3.66 -35.42 6.11
CA SER A 119 -2.78 -35.38 7.27
C SER A 119 -2.86 -33.98 7.89
N LEU A 120 -2.99 -33.93 9.21
CA LEU A 120 -2.92 -32.68 9.97
C LEU A 120 -1.49 -32.11 9.98
N ASN A 121 -0.49 -32.97 9.80
CA ASN A 121 0.92 -32.60 9.78
C ASN A 121 1.67 -33.41 8.70
N PRO A 122 1.68 -32.93 7.44
CA PRO A 122 2.32 -33.64 6.33
C PRO A 122 3.86 -33.56 6.35
N GLY A 123 4.44 -32.71 7.19
CA GLY A 123 5.89 -32.51 7.24
C GLY A 123 6.30 -31.27 8.06
N PRO A 124 7.60 -30.94 8.11
CA PRO A 124 8.09 -29.75 8.79
C PRO A 124 7.48 -28.47 8.19
N PHE A 125 7.34 -27.43 9.01
CA PHE A 125 6.86 -26.13 8.54
C PHE A 125 7.83 -25.54 7.52
N ASN A 126 7.36 -25.34 6.30
CA ASN A 126 8.19 -24.90 5.17
C ASN A 126 7.90 -23.46 4.74
N LEU A 127 8.70 -22.98 3.77
CA LEU A 127 8.58 -21.63 3.25
C LEU A 127 7.25 -21.41 2.50
N LYS A 128 6.76 -22.39 1.73
CA LYS A 128 5.52 -22.27 0.93
C LYS A 128 4.27 -22.12 1.81
N GLU A 129 4.16 -22.91 2.88
CA GLU A 129 3.12 -22.74 3.90
C GLU A 129 3.16 -21.32 4.48
N HIS A 130 4.36 -20.84 4.82
CA HIS A 130 4.55 -19.52 5.41
C HIS A 130 4.15 -18.38 4.46
N VAL A 131 4.53 -18.49 3.19
CA VAL A 131 4.16 -17.53 2.14
C VAL A 131 2.64 -17.50 1.94
N LEU A 132 1.97 -18.66 1.83
CA LEU A 132 0.52 -18.71 1.67
C LEU A 132 -0.24 -18.14 2.86
N ILE A 133 0.21 -18.41 4.10
CA ILE A 133 -0.39 -17.80 5.29
C ILE A 133 -0.26 -16.27 5.24
N THR A 134 0.88 -15.76 4.79
CA THR A 134 1.12 -14.32 4.68
C THR A 134 0.29 -13.67 3.58
N ILE A 135 0.01 -14.39 2.48
CA ILE A 135 -0.94 -13.95 1.46
C ILE A 135 -2.34 -13.79 2.06
N PHE A 136 -2.82 -14.78 2.84
CA PHE A 136 -4.11 -14.67 3.53
C PHE A 136 -4.14 -13.47 4.48
N ALA A 137 -3.06 -13.27 5.25
CA ALA A 137 -2.90 -12.13 6.13
C ALA A 137 -2.93 -10.78 5.36
N SER A 138 -2.33 -10.71 4.17
CA SER A 138 -2.33 -9.52 3.33
C SER A 138 -3.73 -9.14 2.83
N CYS A 139 -4.56 -10.12 2.48
CA CYS A 139 -5.96 -9.89 2.11
C CYS A 139 -6.77 -9.29 3.26
N GLY A 140 -6.48 -9.68 4.51
CA GLY A 140 -7.09 -9.10 5.69
C GLY A 140 -6.60 -7.68 5.97
N ALA A 141 -5.32 -7.39 5.72
CA ALA A 141 -4.70 -6.10 6.05
C ALA A 141 -5.15 -4.93 5.15
N SER A 142 -5.60 -5.19 3.91
CA SER A 142 -5.96 -4.14 2.95
C SER A 142 -7.26 -3.40 3.26
N GLY A 143 -8.12 -3.96 4.13
CA GLY A 143 -9.44 -3.39 4.44
C GLY A 143 -10.42 -3.44 3.25
N VAL A 144 -11.67 -3.04 3.49
CA VAL A 144 -12.74 -3.10 2.48
C VAL A 144 -13.27 -1.69 2.21
N TYR A 145 -13.02 -1.17 1.00
CA TYR A 145 -13.40 0.20 0.64
C TYR A 145 -14.90 0.50 0.82
N ALA A 146 -15.77 -0.46 0.48
CA ALA A 146 -17.22 -0.35 0.64
C ALA A 146 -17.68 -0.11 2.09
N VAL A 147 -16.87 -0.45 3.09
CA VAL A 147 -17.17 -0.16 4.50
C VAL A 147 -17.25 1.34 4.75
N SER A 148 -16.56 2.17 3.97
CA SER A 148 -16.67 3.63 4.02
C SER A 148 -18.10 4.08 3.70
N ILE A 149 -18.76 3.47 2.70
CA ILE A 149 -20.15 3.78 2.34
C ILE A 149 -21.08 3.39 3.50
N ILE A 150 -20.89 2.20 4.06
CA ILE A 150 -21.68 1.71 5.20
C ILE A 150 -21.51 2.63 6.42
N THR A 151 -20.27 3.10 6.65
CA THR A 151 -19.94 4.05 7.71
C THR A 151 -20.65 5.37 7.49
N ILE A 152 -20.64 5.93 6.27
CA ILE A 152 -21.32 7.19 5.95
C ILE A 152 -22.81 7.09 6.29
N VAL A 153 -23.48 6.03 5.85
CA VAL A 153 -24.92 5.85 6.09
C VAL A 153 -25.24 5.69 7.58
N LYS A 154 -24.42 4.96 8.33
CA LYS A 154 -24.65 4.74 9.78
C LYS A 154 -24.26 5.94 10.64
N ALA A 155 -23.07 6.50 10.42
CA ALA A 155 -22.46 7.50 11.29
C ALA A 155 -22.88 8.93 10.93
N PHE A 156 -23.07 9.25 9.65
CA PHE A 156 -23.38 10.61 9.20
C PHE A 156 -24.85 10.78 8.82
N TYR A 157 -25.49 9.75 8.26
CA TYR A 157 -26.92 9.81 7.93
C TYR A 157 -27.82 9.19 9.00
N HIS A 158 -27.23 8.66 10.08
CA HIS A 158 -27.93 8.08 11.23
C HIS A 158 -29.01 7.05 10.86
N ARG A 159 -28.73 6.23 9.83
CA ARG A 159 -29.67 5.21 9.32
C ARG A 159 -29.14 3.79 9.51
N SER A 160 -30.08 2.87 9.76
CA SER A 160 -29.78 1.44 9.79
C SER A 160 -29.77 0.88 8.36
N LEU A 161 -28.69 0.19 8.00
CA LEU A 161 -28.59 -0.62 6.80
C LEU A 161 -28.87 -2.07 7.15
N ASN A 162 -29.61 -2.78 6.29
CA ASN A 162 -29.75 -4.22 6.41
C ASN A 162 -28.36 -4.88 6.29
N LEU A 163 -28.02 -5.74 7.26
CA LEU A 163 -26.74 -6.43 7.33
C LEU A 163 -26.45 -7.22 6.04
N VAL A 164 -27.45 -7.88 5.46
CA VAL A 164 -27.28 -8.68 4.25
C VAL A 164 -26.93 -7.78 3.05
N ALA A 165 -27.62 -6.65 2.92
CA ALA A 165 -27.33 -5.69 1.85
C ALA A 165 -25.91 -5.10 1.99
N ALA A 166 -25.50 -4.77 3.23
CA ALA A 166 -24.16 -4.30 3.52
C ALA A 166 -23.07 -5.35 3.19
N MET A 167 -23.32 -6.62 3.53
CA MET A 167 -22.42 -7.73 3.19
C MET A 167 -22.34 -7.97 1.68
N LEU A 168 -23.47 -7.91 0.97
CA LEU A 168 -23.49 -8.05 -0.49
C LEU A 168 -22.74 -6.89 -1.17
N LEU A 169 -22.92 -5.65 -0.70
CA LEU A 169 -22.16 -4.50 -1.18
C LEU A 169 -20.66 -4.68 -0.96
N ALA A 170 -20.25 -5.12 0.24
CA ALA A 170 -18.86 -5.40 0.55
C ALA A 170 -18.29 -6.51 -0.36
N GLN A 171 -19.00 -7.62 -0.50
CA GLN A 171 -18.53 -8.78 -1.27
C GLN A 171 -18.43 -8.48 -2.76
N THR A 172 -19.43 -7.83 -3.35
CA THR A 172 -19.45 -7.52 -4.79
C THR A 172 -18.28 -6.61 -5.19
N THR A 173 -17.97 -5.59 -4.38
CA THR A 173 -16.81 -4.71 -4.64
C THR A 173 -15.47 -5.46 -4.56
N GLN A 174 -15.32 -6.40 -3.63
CA GLN A 174 -14.11 -7.22 -3.52
C GLN A 174 -13.97 -8.22 -4.66
N LEU A 175 -15.06 -8.93 -5.02
CA LEU A 175 -15.07 -9.89 -6.13
C LEU A 175 -14.72 -9.24 -7.47
N LEU A 176 -15.20 -8.00 -7.69
CA LEU A 176 -14.81 -7.21 -8.86
C LEU A 176 -13.29 -6.99 -8.88
N GLY A 177 -12.69 -6.56 -7.77
CA GLY A 177 -11.24 -6.34 -7.67
C GLY A 177 -10.42 -7.60 -7.97
N TYR A 178 -10.80 -8.74 -7.39
CA TYR A 178 -10.14 -10.03 -7.68
C TYR A 178 -10.34 -10.48 -9.14
N GLY A 179 -11.49 -10.17 -9.74
CA GLY A 179 -11.74 -10.41 -11.16
C GLY A 179 -10.78 -9.64 -12.07
N TRP A 180 -10.58 -8.36 -11.81
CA TRP A 180 -9.61 -7.53 -12.53
C TRP A 180 -8.17 -8.01 -12.32
N ALA A 181 -7.80 -8.39 -11.10
CA ALA A 181 -6.47 -8.95 -10.82
C ALA A 181 -6.22 -10.25 -11.63
N GLY A 182 -7.23 -11.09 -11.77
CA GLY A 182 -7.17 -12.29 -12.61
C GLY A 182 -7.01 -11.97 -14.10
N LEU A 183 -7.78 -11.00 -14.62
CA LEU A 183 -7.71 -10.56 -16.02
C LEU A 183 -6.32 -10.02 -16.38
N PHE A 184 -5.72 -9.23 -15.48
CA PHE A 184 -4.42 -8.59 -15.71
C PHE A 184 -3.22 -9.40 -15.26
N ARG A 185 -3.40 -10.61 -14.71
CA ARG A 185 -2.32 -11.46 -14.20
C ARG A 185 -1.19 -11.64 -15.22
N LYS A 186 -1.54 -11.90 -16.49
CA LYS A 186 -0.56 -12.10 -17.57
C LYS A 186 0.39 -10.91 -17.73
N TYR A 187 -0.12 -9.69 -17.53
CA TYR A 187 0.64 -8.45 -17.72
C TYR A 187 1.33 -7.98 -16.44
N LEU A 188 0.65 -8.12 -15.29
CA LEU A 188 1.12 -7.57 -14.01
C LEU A 188 1.95 -8.54 -13.16
N VAL A 189 1.87 -9.84 -13.44
CA VAL A 189 2.51 -10.90 -12.64
C VAL A 189 3.41 -11.77 -13.49
N ASP A 190 2.93 -12.25 -14.64
CA ASP A 190 3.72 -13.19 -15.46
C ASP A 190 4.80 -12.48 -16.30
N SER A 191 4.76 -11.13 -16.42
CA SER A 191 5.78 -10.36 -17.13
C SER A 191 7.05 -10.16 -16.28
N PRO A 192 8.26 -10.47 -16.81
CA PRO A 192 9.51 -10.37 -16.05
C PRO A 192 9.97 -8.92 -15.77
N TYR A 193 9.46 -7.95 -16.52
CA TYR A 193 9.77 -6.53 -16.34
C TYR A 193 8.86 -5.87 -15.29
N MET A 194 7.72 -6.49 -14.95
CA MET A 194 6.82 -5.98 -13.94
C MET A 194 7.22 -6.53 -12.57
N TRP A 195 7.66 -5.65 -11.67
CA TRP A 195 8.06 -6.01 -10.32
C TRP A 195 7.43 -5.08 -9.29
N TRP A 196 7.26 -5.61 -8.09
CA TRP A 196 6.57 -4.95 -6.98
C TRP A 196 7.55 -4.78 -5.81
N PRO A 197 8.19 -3.61 -5.65
CA PRO A 197 9.25 -3.38 -4.67
C PRO A 197 8.85 -3.77 -3.23
N ALA A 198 7.61 -3.49 -2.84
CA ALA A 198 7.07 -3.85 -1.52
C ALA A 198 7.08 -5.37 -1.25
N ASN A 199 6.93 -6.20 -2.29
CA ASN A 199 6.98 -7.66 -2.15
C ASN A 199 8.42 -8.16 -1.91
N LEU A 200 9.44 -7.48 -2.45
CA LEU A 200 10.85 -7.84 -2.24
C LEU A 200 11.25 -7.72 -0.77
N VAL A 201 10.65 -6.79 -0.03
CA VAL A 201 10.84 -6.68 1.43
C VAL A 201 10.34 -7.94 2.15
N GLN A 202 9.16 -8.44 1.76
CA GLN A 202 8.60 -9.68 2.32
C GLN A 202 9.45 -10.90 1.97
N VAL A 203 9.89 -11.01 0.71
CA VAL A 203 10.78 -12.10 0.25
C VAL A 203 12.09 -12.09 1.04
N SER A 204 12.71 -10.93 1.20
CA SER A 204 13.95 -10.78 1.96
C SER A 204 13.79 -11.23 3.42
N LEU A 205 12.64 -10.91 4.05
CA LEU A 205 12.34 -11.39 5.39
C LEU A 205 12.10 -12.90 5.43
N PHE A 206 11.39 -13.49 4.46
CA PHE A 206 11.21 -14.94 4.39
C PHE A 206 12.54 -15.68 4.33
N ARG A 207 13.46 -15.18 3.51
CA ARG A 207 14.82 -15.71 3.40
C ARG A 207 15.57 -15.60 4.71
N ALA A 208 15.55 -14.44 5.35
CA ALA A 208 16.19 -14.24 6.66
C ALA A 208 15.64 -15.17 7.77
N LEU A 209 14.37 -15.58 7.66
CA LEU A 209 13.71 -16.44 8.66
C LEU A 209 13.86 -17.95 8.41
N HIS A 210 13.98 -18.38 7.15
CA HIS A 210 14.01 -19.80 6.75
C HIS A 210 15.38 -20.29 6.26
N GLU A 211 16.21 -19.42 5.69
CA GLU A 211 17.55 -19.80 5.23
C GLU A 211 18.53 -19.90 6.40
N LYS A 212 19.35 -20.96 6.40
CA LYS A 212 20.43 -21.10 7.36
C LYS A 212 21.59 -20.21 6.95
N GLU A 213 21.84 -19.14 7.72
CA GLU A 213 22.95 -18.24 7.45
C GLU A 213 24.27 -18.76 8.02
N LYS A 214 25.32 -18.77 7.20
CA LYS A 214 26.68 -19.05 7.66
C LYS A 214 27.25 -17.77 8.28
N ARG A 215 27.41 -17.76 9.60
CA ARG A 215 27.91 -16.60 10.35
C ARG A 215 29.30 -16.18 9.87
N SER A 216 29.43 -14.95 9.37
CA SER A 216 30.73 -14.32 9.15
C SER A 216 31.38 -14.00 10.50
N LYS A 217 32.67 -14.28 10.67
CA LYS A 217 33.39 -14.01 11.92
C LYS A 217 33.38 -12.50 12.19
N GLY A 218 32.82 -12.09 13.34
CA GLY A 218 32.72 -10.69 13.75
C GLY A 218 31.44 -9.93 13.32
N GLY A 219 30.59 -10.54 12.48
CA GLY A 219 29.32 -9.94 12.05
C GLY A 219 28.11 -10.36 12.90
N VAL A 220 27.05 -9.56 12.85
CA VAL A 220 25.70 -9.94 13.29
C VAL A 220 25.01 -10.75 12.20
N THR A 221 24.21 -11.75 12.57
CA THR A 221 23.36 -12.45 11.59
C THR A 221 22.18 -11.58 11.18
N ARG A 222 21.55 -11.86 10.03
CA ARG A 222 20.34 -11.15 9.56
C ARG A 222 19.23 -11.16 10.61
N LEU A 223 19.03 -12.31 11.27
CA LEU A 223 18.04 -12.45 12.33
C LEU A 223 18.40 -11.63 13.58
N GLN A 224 19.68 -11.59 13.97
CA GLN A 224 20.13 -10.75 15.09
C GLN A 224 19.96 -9.27 14.79
N PHE A 225 20.34 -8.82 13.59
CA PHE A 225 20.13 -7.46 13.15
C PHE A 225 18.64 -7.08 13.16
N PHE A 226 17.78 -7.96 12.63
CA PHE A 226 16.34 -7.79 12.67
C PHE A 226 15.82 -7.63 14.11
N LEU A 227 16.26 -8.49 15.05
CA LEU A 227 15.83 -8.40 16.45
C LEU A 227 16.32 -7.13 17.15
N ILE A 228 17.56 -6.68 16.87
CA ILE A 228 18.08 -5.41 17.40
C ILE A 228 17.18 -4.26 16.93
N VAL A 229 16.97 -4.13 15.61
CA VAL A 229 16.14 -3.06 15.03
C VAL A 229 14.70 -3.13 15.54
N PHE A 230 14.14 -4.33 15.68
CA PHE A 230 12.79 -4.53 16.21
C PHE A 230 12.66 -4.02 17.64
N ILE A 231 13.58 -4.40 18.53
CA ILE A 231 13.55 -4.00 19.95
C ILE A 231 13.81 -2.50 20.09
N THR A 232 14.78 -1.93 19.36
CA THR A 232 15.07 -0.49 19.41
C THR A 232 13.90 0.33 18.87
N SER A 233 13.26 -0.10 17.79
CA SER A 233 12.09 0.58 17.22
C SER A 233 10.89 0.49 18.15
N PHE A 234 10.67 -0.67 18.79
CA PHE A 234 9.62 -0.84 19.79
C PHE A 234 9.82 0.09 20.98
N ALA A 235 11.04 0.16 21.52
CA ALA A 235 11.38 1.09 22.60
C ALA A 235 11.21 2.55 22.18
N TYR A 236 11.64 2.90 20.96
CA TYR A 236 11.48 4.25 20.42
C TYR A 236 10.02 4.64 20.27
N TYR A 237 9.12 3.72 19.90
CA TYR A 237 7.70 4.00 19.71
C TYR A 237 6.99 4.53 20.97
N ILE A 238 7.51 4.19 22.15
CA ILE A 238 6.99 4.70 23.44
C ILE A 238 7.21 6.23 23.53
N MET A 239 8.27 6.76 22.92
CA MET A 239 8.61 8.18 22.95
C MET A 239 7.54 9.06 22.30
N PRO A 240 7.24 8.96 20.98
CA PRO A 240 6.18 9.75 20.39
C PRO A 240 4.79 9.30 20.84
N GLY A 241 4.63 8.04 21.25
CA GLY A 241 3.32 7.48 21.59
C GLY A 241 2.78 7.89 22.97
N GLN A 242 3.63 8.09 23.97
CA GLN A 242 3.20 8.32 25.36
C GLN A 242 3.93 9.48 26.04
N ILE A 243 5.22 9.68 25.76
CA ILE A 243 6.05 10.63 26.53
C ILE A 243 6.05 12.02 25.88
N PHE A 244 6.30 12.09 24.56
CA PHE A 244 6.44 13.34 23.81
C PHE A 244 5.64 13.29 22.50
N ALA A 245 4.33 13.46 22.60
CA ALA A 245 3.42 13.45 21.45
C ALA A 245 3.75 14.51 20.38
N SER A 246 4.43 15.60 20.74
CA SER A 246 4.89 16.63 19.80
C SER A 246 5.87 16.09 18.75
N LEU A 247 6.56 14.97 19.01
CA LEU A 247 7.43 14.31 18.04
C LEU A 247 6.70 13.85 16.77
N ALA A 248 5.37 13.71 16.82
CA ALA A 248 4.57 13.38 15.64
C ALA A 248 4.59 14.50 14.58
N SER A 249 4.62 15.77 14.99
CA SER A 249 4.66 16.91 14.08
C SER A 249 5.36 18.10 14.75
N LEU A 250 6.64 18.28 14.40
CA LEU A 250 7.46 19.42 14.81
C LEU A 250 7.39 20.48 13.72
N SER A 251 6.56 21.50 13.91
CA SER A 251 6.39 22.62 12.98
C SER A 251 7.27 23.81 13.35
N PHE A 252 8.45 23.91 12.74
CA PHE A 252 9.43 24.96 13.04
C PHE A 252 8.89 26.36 12.76
N VAL A 253 8.15 26.53 11.67
CA VAL A 253 7.50 27.80 11.30
C VAL A 253 6.50 28.25 12.36
N CYS A 254 5.73 27.32 12.95
CA CYS A 254 4.79 27.63 14.03
C CYS A 254 5.49 28.02 15.34
N TRP A 255 6.70 27.50 15.60
CA TRP A 255 7.47 27.86 16.78
C TRP A 255 8.08 29.26 16.68
N ILE A 256 8.57 29.66 15.51
CA ILE A 256 9.12 31.01 15.31
C ILE A 256 8.00 32.06 15.37
N TRP A 257 6.88 31.82 14.68
CA TRP A 257 5.78 32.78 14.56
C TRP A 257 4.51 32.29 15.25
N LYS A 258 4.57 32.19 16.58
CA LYS A 258 3.47 31.69 17.41
C LYS A 258 2.14 32.46 17.26
N ASP A 259 2.19 33.78 17.06
CA ASP A 259 1.00 34.65 17.10
C ASP A 259 0.42 34.94 15.70
N SER A 260 1.04 34.41 14.62
CA SER A 260 0.61 34.67 13.24
C SER A 260 -0.27 33.53 12.70
N VAL A 261 -1.53 33.86 12.38
CA VAL A 261 -2.46 32.91 11.77
C VAL A 261 -1.95 32.40 10.42
N LEU A 262 -1.33 33.26 9.62
CA LEU A 262 -0.73 32.86 8.33
C LEU A 262 0.42 31.88 8.53
N ALA A 263 1.30 32.13 9.51
CA ALA A 263 2.41 31.23 9.79
C ALA A 263 1.92 29.86 10.30
N GLN A 264 0.84 29.84 11.08
CA GLN A 264 0.20 28.59 11.51
C GLN A 264 -0.44 27.83 10.34
N GLN A 265 -1.13 28.52 9.43
CA GLN A 265 -1.72 27.90 8.23
C GLN A 265 -0.66 27.35 7.26
N LEU A 266 0.47 28.04 7.12
CA LEU A 266 1.58 27.59 6.26
C LEU A 266 2.40 26.48 6.92
N GLY A 267 2.70 26.61 8.22
CA GLY A 267 3.67 25.78 8.92
C GLY A 267 3.12 24.53 9.61
N SER A 268 1.82 24.49 9.92
CA SER A 268 1.23 23.37 10.66
C SER A 268 1.22 22.09 9.81
N GLY A 269 1.83 21.01 10.30
CA GLY A 269 1.85 19.72 9.60
C GLY A 269 0.53 18.94 9.68
N LEU A 270 -0.30 19.22 10.69
CA LEU A 270 -1.58 18.52 10.90
C LEU A 270 -2.78 19.27 10.34
N HIS A 271 -2.74 20.60 10.34
CA HIS A 271 -3.89 21.45 10.00
C HIS A 271 -3.57 22.49 8.92
N GLY A 272 -2.35 22.48 8.38
CA GLY A 272 -1.85 23.46 7.43
C GLY A 272 -1.11 22.80 6.27
N PHE A 273 -0.34 23.62 5.57
CA PHE A 273 0.47 23.21 4.41
C PHE A 273 1.73 22.41 4.79
N GLY A 274 2.07 22.32 6.07
CA GLY A 274 3.22 21.57 6.58
C GLY A 274 4.60 22.11 6.17
N ILE A 275 4.71 23.37 5.74
CA ILE A 275 6.00 23.96 5.36
C ILE A 275 6.92 24.02 6.57
N GLY A 276 8.07 23.34 6.50
CA GLY A 276 9.01 23.25 7.62
C GLY A 276 8.48 22.45 8.81
N SER A 277 7.49 21.56 8.58
CA SER A 277 7.05 20.57 9.55
C SER A 277 7.75 19.22 9.32
N PHE A 278 8.22 18.60 10.38
CA PHE A 278 8.88 17.29 10.34
C PHE A 278 8.30 16.37 11.40
N GLY A 279 8.00 15.13 11.03
CA GLY A 279 7.61 14.07 11.97
C GLY A 279 8.79 13.17 12.30
N LEU A 280 9.07 12.98 13.58
CA LEU A 280 10.05 11.99 14.07
C LEU A 280 9.38 10.68 14.49
N ASP A 281 8.06 10.59 14.33
CA ASP A 281 7.28 9.37 14.51
C ASP A 281 7.07 8.66 13.18
N TRP A 282 7.61 7.44 13.06
CA TRP A 282 7.49 6.64 11.85
C TRP A 282 6.03 6.30 11.51
N SER A 283 5.15 6.15 12.50
CA SER A 283 3.73 5.88 12.23
C SER A 283 3.02 7.06 11.60
N THR A 284 3.38 8.29 11.98
CA THR A 284 2.89 9.51 11.36
C THR A 284 3.43 9.66 9.93
N VAL A 285 4.70 9.34 9.69
CA VAL A 285 5.34 9.45 8.35
C VAL A 285 4.78 8.40 7.38
N ALA A 286 4.67 7.14 7.80
CA ALA A 286 4.29 6.03 6.93
C ALA A 286 2.78 5.71 6.93
N GLY A 287 1.99 6.29 7.84
CA GLY A 287 0.60 5.89 8.08
C GLY A 287 -0.35 6.11 6.89
N PHE A 288 -0.06 7.10 6.04
CA PHE A 288 -0.90 7.43 4.87
C PHE A 288 -0.32 6.93 3.55
N LEU A 289 0.96 7.23 3.27
CA LEU A 289 1.62 6.89 1.98
C LEU A 289 2.34 5.54 2.00
N GLY A 290 2.38 4.85 3.15
CA GLY A 290 3.16 3.63 3.34
C GLY A 290 4.64 3.91 3.62
N SER A 291 5.43 2.85 3.70
CA SER A 291 6.87 2.95 3.98
C SER A 291 7.64 3.38 2.73
N PRO A 292 8.33 4.54 2.74
CA PRO A 292 9.12 4.99 1.60
C PRO A 292 10.39 4.13 1.37
N LEU A 293 10.81 3.34 2.37
CA LEU A 293 12.02 2.50 2.29
C LEU A 293 11.93 1.41 1.23
N ALA A 294 10.71 0.98 0.90
CA ALA A 294 10.48 -0.02 -0.13
C ALA A 294 10.39 0.60 -1.53
N THR A 295 10.27 1.92 -1.65
CA THR A 295 9.98 2.60 -2.92
C THR A 295 11.28 3.09 -3.58
N PRO A 296 11.47 2.86 -4.90
CA PRO A 296 12.64 3.38 -5.61
C PRO A 296 12.75 4.91 -5.55
N LEU A 297 13.98 5.42 -5.50
CA LEU A 297 14.25 6.85 -5.35
C LEU A 297 13.59 7.70 -6.45
N PHE A 298 13.64 7.26 -7.71
CA PHE A 298 13.01 7.97 -8.82
C PHE A 298 11.51 8.17 -8.59
N ALA A 299 10.80 7.14 -8.11
CA ALA A 299 9.37 7.22 -7.82
C ALA A 299 9.09 8.18 -6.65
N ILE A 300 9.94 8.18 -5.61
CA ILE A 300 9.85 9.14 -4.50
C ILE A 300 10.00 10.58 -5.01
N VAL A 301 11.03 10.85 -5.82
CA VAL A 301 11.28 12.18 -6.39
C VAL A 301 10.12 12.63 -7.28
N ASN A 302 9.59 11.73 -8.12
CA ASN A 302 8.44 12.03 -8.97
C ASN A 302 7.19 12.41 -8.16
N ILE A 303 6.86 11.63 -7.12
CA ILE A 303 5.76 11.94 -6.21
C ILE A 303 6.00 13.26 -5.49
N LEU A 304 7.23 13.54 -5.05
CA LEU A 304 7.59 14.77 -4.37
C LEU A 304 7.41 16.01 -5.27
N ILE A 305 7.82 15.92 -6.54
CA ILE A 305 7.61 17.00 -7.52
C ILE A 305 6.11 17.22 -7.74
N GLY A 306 5.34 16.14 -7.94
CA GLY A 306 3.89 16.21 -8.09
C GLY A 306 3.21 16.83 -6.87
N PHE A 307 3.62 16.43 -5.67
CA PHE A 307 3.16 16.99 -4.40
C PHE A 307 3.49 18.48 -4.30
N PHE A 308 4.71 18.90 -4.64
CA PHE A 308 5.12 20.30 -4.59
C PHE A 308 4.29 21.17 -5.55
N LEU A 309 4.13 20.74 -6.80
CA LEU A 309 3.33 21.44 -7.80
C LEU A 309 1.86 21.52 -7.38
N PHE A 310 1.31 20.43 -6.87
CA PHE A 310 -0.08 20.40 -6.43
C PHE A 310 -0.31 21.28 -5.20
N LEU A 311 0.39 20.99 -4.10
CA LEU A 311 0.10 21.58 -2.80
C LEU A 311 0.66 23.00 -2.67
N TYR A 312 1.85 23.29 -3.20
CA TYR A 312 2.52 24.58 -3.03
C TYR A 312 2.40 25.54 -4.21
N VAL A 313 1.88 25.08 -5.36
CA VAL A 313 1.66 25.93 -6.53
C VAL A 313 0.18 26.02 -6.88
N LEU A 314 -0.45 24.90 -7.25
CA LEU A 314 -1.83 24.91 -7.75
C LEU A 314 -2.87 25.33 -6.70
N VAL A 315 -2.81 24.75 -5.50
CA VAL A 315 -3.75 25.06 -4.41
C VAL A 315 -3.67 26.54 -4.00
N PRO A 316 -2.47 27.08 -3.69
CA PRO A 316 -2.21 28.51 -3.55
C PRO A 316 -2.85 29.37 -4.63
N ILE A 317 -2.48 29.15 -5.89
CA ILE A 317 -2.96 29.99 -7.01
C ILE A 317 -4.48 30.01 -7.01
N ALA A 318 -5.13 28.85 -7.01
CA ALA A 318 -6.58 28.76 -7.08
C ALA A 318 -7.28 29.37 -5.86
N TYR A 319 -6.71 29.25 -4.65
CA TYR A 319 -7.26 29.87 -3.44
C TYR A 319 -7.15 31.40 -3.49
N TRP A 320 -5.97 31.92 -3.84
CA TRP A 320 -5.73 33.35 -3.88
C TRP A 320 -6.37 34.03 -5.10
N THR A 321 -6.57 33.36 -6.23
CA THR A 321 -7.39 33.87 -7.34
C THR A 321 -8.89 33.75 -7.10
N ASN A 322 -9.30 33.20 -5.94
CA ASN A 322 -10.70 32.98 -5.56
C ASN A 322 -11.49 32.13 -6.58
N THR A 323 -10.81 31.18 -7.22
CA THR A 323 -11.44 30.25 -8.17
C THR A 323 -12.46 29.39 -7.41
N TYR A 324 -13.67 29.20 -7.96
CA TYR A 324 -14.76 28.50 -7.28
C TYR A 324 -15.16 29.07 -5.90
N GLU A 325 -14.98 30.39 -5.70
CA GLU A 325 -15.31 31.07 -4.44
C GLU A 325 -14.53 30.49 -3.23
N ALA A 326 -13.33 29.98 -3.50
CA ALA A 326 -12.47 29.27 -2.53
C ALA A 326 -12.29 29.99 -1.20
N ARG A 327 -12.20 31.33 -1.21
CA ARG A 327 -11.92 32.13 -0.01
C ARG A 327 -13.03 32.09 1.04
N LYS A 328 -14.21 31.60 0.69
CA LYS A 328 -15.32 31.37 1.64
C LYS A 328 -15.02 30.22 2.60
N PHE A 329 -14.09 29.34 2.26
CA PHE A 329 -13.81 28.10 2.99
C PHE A 329 -12.36 28.06 3.48
N PRO A 330 -12.05 27.27 4.52
CA PRO A 330 -10.67 26.98 4.91
C PRO A 330 -9.90 26.31 3.76
N ILE A 331 -8.61 26.64 3.63
CA ILE A 331 -7.74 26.10 2.57
C ILE A 331 -7.61 24.57 2.70
N MET A 332 -7.33 24.10 3.92
CA MET A 332 -7.13 22.69 4.25
C MET A 332 -8.34 22.18 5.04
N THR A 333 -9.26 21.50 4.37
CA THR A 333 -10.46 20.93 5.00
C THR A 333 -11.05 19.82 4.14
N SER A 334 -11.53 18.77 4.80
CA SER A 334 -12.28 17.66 4.20
C SER A 334 -13.79 17.84 4.31
N ASN A 335 -14.26 18.93 4.91
CA ASN A 335 -15.69 19.17 5.10
C ASN A 335 -16.35 19.71 3.84
N THR A 336 -17.67 19.54 3.76
CA THR A 336 -18.53 20.14 2.74
C THR A 336 -19.23 21.37 3.28
N TYR A 337 -19.49 22.34 2.40
CA TYR A 337 -19.99 23.66 2.78
C TYR A 337 -21.19 24.08 1.94
N ASP A 338 -21.98 25.01 2.48
CA ASP A 338 -23.02 25.74 1.74
C ASP A 338 -22.48 27.02 1.09
N SER A 339 -23.31 27.70 0.31
CA SER A 339 -22.97 28.93 -0.41
C SER A 339 -22.56 30.10 0.51
N THR A 340 -22.86 30.01 1.81
CA THR A 340 -22.54 31.02 2.82
C THR A 340 -21.24 30.72 3.57
N GLY A 341 -20.60 29.56 3.34
CA GLY A 341 -19.38 29.17 4.04
C GLY A 341 -19.61 28.34 5.31
N LYS A 342 -20.87 27.98 5.63
CA LYS A 342 -21.18 27.11 6.78
C LYS A 342 -21.10 25.64 6.38
N ILE A 343 -20.90 24.77 7.37
CA ILE A 343 -20.89 23.31 7.16
C ILE A 343 -22.24 22.89 6.58
N TYR A 344 -22.21 22.08 5.53
CA TYR A 344 -23.41 21.69 4.78
C TYR A 344 -24.32 20.77 5.59
N GLU A 345 -25.57 21.20 5.82
CA GLU A 345 -26.56 20.41 6.57
C GLU A 345 -27.34 19.45 5.66
N ILE A 346 -26.96 18.18 5.66
CA ILE A 346 -27.52 17.14 4.77
C ILE A 346 -28.99 16.82 5.10
N SER A 347 -29.38 16.93 6.38
CA SER A 347 -30.77 16.69 6.84
C SER A 347 -31.80 17.63 6.20
N ARG A 348 -31.38 18.80 5.69
CA ARG A 348 -32.29 19.76 5.03
C ARG A 348 -32.74 19.31 3.65
N ILE A 349 -31.93 18.49 2.97
CA ILE A 349 -32.14 18.11 1.57
C ILE A 349 -32.52 16.65 1.41
N LEU A 350 -32.28 15.82 2.42
CA LEU A 350 -32.53 14.39 2.36
C LEU A 350 -33.84 14.08 3.09
N ASN A 351 -34.77 13.43 2.42
CA ASN A 351 -35.97 12.94 3.09
C ASN A 351 -35.59 11.78 4.00
N GLU A 352 -35.69 11.99 5.31
CA GLU A 352 -35.29 10.98 6.29
C GLU A 352 -36.02 9.64 6.06
N LYS A 353 -37.29 9.65 5.68
CA LYS A 353 -38.10 8.42 5.57
C LYS A 353 -37.81 7.60 4.32
N THR A 354 -37.64 8.26 3.17
CA THR A 354 -37.48 7.58 1.88
C THR A 354 -36.04 7.52 1.39
N PHE A 355 -35.13 8.29 2.01
CA PHE A 355 -33.74 8.45 1.60
C PHE A 355 -33.59 9.04 0.18
N ASP A 356 -34.63 9.75 -0.28
CA ASP A 356 -34.60 10.46 -1.55
C ASP A 356 -34.12 11.89 -1.36
N LEU A 357 -33.44 12.40 -2.38
CA LEU A 357 -33.07 13.81 -2.47
C LEU A 357 -34.35 14.64 -2.70
N ASN A 358 -34.66 15.52 -1.75
CA ASN A 358 -35.67 16.55 -1.94
C ASN A 358 -35.09 17.66 -2.83
N GLN A 359 -35.31 17.56 -4.13
CA GLN A 359 -34.78 18.50 -5.12
C GLN A 359 -35.23 19.95 -4.86
N ALA A 360 -36.47 20.15 -4.41
CA ALA A 360 -36.98 21.49 -4.10
C ALA A 360 -36.26 22.11 -2.90
N ALA A 361 -36.04 21.32 -1.83
CA ALA A 361 -35.29 21.76 -0.66
C ALA A 361 -33.82 22.02 -1.01
N TYR A 362 -33.21 21.19 -1.86
CA TYR A 362 -31.83 21.39 -2.34
C TYR A 362 -31.69 22.70 -3.12
N ASN A 363 -32.59 22.95 -4.06
CA ASN A 363 -32.58 24.18 -4.88
C ASN A 363 -32.80 25.44 -4.02
N ASN A 364 -33.59 25.34 -2.94
CA ASN A 364 -33.85 26.45 -2.02
C ASN A 364 -32.75 26.67 -0.97
N TYR A 365 -32.04 25.62 -0.56
CA TYR A 365 -31.01 25.70 0.48
C TYR A 365 -29.68 26.17 -0.11
N SER A 366 -28.97 25.28 -0.82
CA SER A 366 -27.68 25.58 -1.43
C SER A 366 -27.19 24.40 -2.25
N LYS A 367 -26.41 24.72 -3.30
CA LYS A 367 -25.49 23.75 -3.91
C LYS A 367 -24.43 23.31 -2.90
N LEU A 368 -23.91 22.10 -3.07
CA LEU A 368 -22.81 21.58 -2.27
C LEU A 368 -21.49 22.19 -2.73
N TYR A 369 -20.75 22.82 -1.81
CA TYR A 369 -19.42 23.34 -2.05
C TYR A 369 -18.37 22.50 -1.34
N VAL A 370 -17.20 22.38 -1.95
CA VAL A 370 -16.03 21.70 -1.39
C VAL A 370 -14.84 22.64 -1.48
N SER A 371 -13.83 22.42 -0.63
CA SER A 371 -12.58 23.18 -0.70
C SER A 371 -11.85 22.91 -2.01
N VAL A 372 -11.02 23.88 -2.45
CA VAL A 372 -10.19 23.73 -3.65
C VAL A 372 -9.25 22.54 -3.54
N LEU A 373 -8.67 22.33 -2.36
CA LEU A 373 -7.82 21.17 -2.09
C LEU A 373 -8.60 19.86 -2.33
N PHE A 374 -9.81 19.76 -1.78
CA PHE A 374 -10.66 18.58 -1.96
C PHE A 374 -10.98 18.37 -3.45
N ALA A 375 -11.42 19.42 -4.14
CA ALA A 375 -11.77 19.36 -5.56
C ALA A 375 -10.60 18.88 -6.43
N PHE A 376 -9.42 19.46 -6.25
CA PHE A 376 -8.23 19.06 -7.00
C PHE A 376 -7.74 17.66 -6.62
N THR A 377 -7.82 17.26 -5.36
CA THR A 377 -7.46 15.89 -4.95
C THR A 377 -8.31 14.87 -5.70
N TYR A 378 -9.62 15.11 -5.81
CA TYR A 378 -10.51 14.26 -6.62
C TYR A 378 -10.21 14.35 -8.11
N GLY A 379 -10.00 15.55 -8.66
CA GLY A 379 -9.67 15.75 -10.06
C GLY A 379 -8.38 15.03 -10.48
N LEU A 380 -7.32 15.15 -9.67
CA LEU A 380 -6.04 14.48 -9.88
C LEU A 380 -6.16 12.96 -9.71
N SER A 381 -7.02 12.48 -8.81
CA SER A 381 -7.29 11.05 -8.67
C SER A 381 -7.88 10.46 -9.97
N PHE A 382 -8.81 11.17 -10.62
CA PHE A 382 -9.31 10.77 -11.95
C PHE A 382 -8.24 10.92 -13.04
N ALA A 383 -7.45 12.00 -13.00
CA ALA A 383 -6.37 12.22 -13.95
C ALA A 383 -5.32 11.10 -13.89
N THR A 384 -5.09 10.50 -12.71
CA THR A 384 -4.15 9.40 -12.53
C THR A 384 -4.53 8.17 -13.38
N LEU A 385 -5.83 7.88 -13.52
CA LEU A 385 -6.30 6.78 -14.40
C LEU A 385 -5.96 7.05 -15.87
N MET A 386 -6.18 8.28 -16.33
CA MET A 386 -5.86 8.70 -17.70
C MET A 386 -4.36 8.81 -17.92
N ALA A 387 -3.60 9.20 -16.91
CA ALA A 387 -2.15 9.24 -16.93
C ALA A 387 -1.56 7.84 -17.13
N SER A 388 -2.12 6.80 -16.49
CA SER A 388 -1.70 5.41 -16.73
C SER A 388 -1.90 4.99 -18.18
N ILE A 389 -3.05 5.30 -18.78
CA ILE A 389 -3.32 5.00 -20.20
C ILE A 389 -2.35 5.77 -21.10
N SER A 390 -2.14 7.05 -20.83
CA SER A 390 -1.23 7.90 -21.60
C SER A 390 0.22 7.44 -21.49
N HIS A 391 0.65 7.02 -20.29
CA HIS A 391 1.97 6.47 -20.05
C HIS A 391 2.18 5.20 -20.87
N VAL A 392 1.22 4.26 -20.83
CA VAL A 392 1.30 3.05 -21.66
C VAL A 392 1.33 3.41 -23.14
N ALA A 393 0.47 4.31 -23.61
CA ALA A 393 0.45 4.71 -25.03
C ALA A 393 1.76 5.35 -25.50
N LEU A 394 2.42 6.15 -24.65
CA LEU A 394 3.65 6.87 -25.00
C LEU A 394 4.92 6.04 -24.85
N PHE A 395 4.99 5.17 -23.83
CA PHE A 395 6.21 4.44 -23.48
C PHE A 395 6.17 2.96 -23.87
N GLU A 396 4.99 2.35 -23.97
CA GLU A 396 4.80 0.92 -24.25
C GLU A 396 3.99 0.67 -25.55
N GLY A 397 3.52 1.72 -26.22
CA GLY A 397 2.65 1.65 -27.40
C GLY A 397 3.39 1.43 -28.74
N GLN A 398 4.61 0.92 -28.71
CA GLN A 398 5.38 0.53 -29.91
C GLN A 398 5.35 -0.98 -30.12
#